data_AF-A0A967N1F8-F1
#
_entry.id   AF-A0A967N1F8-F1
#
_cell.length_a   1.000
_cell.length_b   1.000
_cell.length_c   1.000
_cell.angle_alpha   90.00
_cell.angle_beta   90.00
_cell.angle_gamma   90.00
#
_symmetry.space_group_name_H-M   'P 1'
#
loop_
_entity.id
_entity.type
_entity.pdbx_description
1 polymer ?
#
loop_
_entity_poly.entity_id
_entity_poly.type
_entity_poly.pdbx_seq_one_letter_code
_entity_poly.pdbx_strand_id
1 'polypeptide(L)'
;MVFAFDSDASNEFLPHNYTANNVVYTGTHDNDTALGWYQRVGEGERDFARRYLARSGKDISWSLIREAWKSVAMFSIAPMQDLLNLDNQARMNYPSNPRGNWQWRMPQNALNDFIKSRMLEMNKLYKRHGWMEWATEVTPPETPGYFK
;
A
#
# COMPACT_ATOMS: atom_id res chain seq x y z
N MET A 1 6.94 1.62 1.23
CA MET A 1 6.94 2.93 1.91
C MET A 1 7.26 2.82 3.39
N VAL A 2 6.96 1.71 4.07
CA VAL A 2 7.34 1.49 5.49
C VAL A 2 8.86 1.53 5.78
N PHE A 3 9.71 1.66 4.76
CA PHE A 3 11.17 1.86 4.89
C PHE A 3 11.62 3.31 4.58
N ALA A 4 10.68 4.22 4.29
CA ALA A 4 11.00 5.54 3.75
C ALA A 4 11.38 6.59 4.81
N PHE A 5 11.14 6.31 6.08
CA PHE A 5 11.11 7.33 7.12
C PHE A 5 12.19 7.15 8.20
N ASP A 6 13.10 6.19 8.00
CA ASP A 6 14.17 5.82 8.96
C ASP A 6 15.46 6.64 8.81
N SER A 7 15.50 7.55 7.85
CA SER A 7 16.67 8.33 7.46
C SER A 7 16.24 9.72 6.99
N ASP A 8 16.98 10.35 6.07
CA ASP A 8 16.72 11.72 5.62
C ASP A 8 15.96 11.78 4.28
N ALA A 9 15.85 12.98 3.71
CA ALA A 9 15.15 13.21 2.45
C ALA A 9 15.75 12.49 1.23
N SER A 10 16.99 11.98 1.32
CA SER A 10 17.63 11.22 0.23
C SER A 10 17.18 9.76 0.14
N ASN A 11 16.39 9.27 1.09
CA ASN A 11 15.90 7.89 1.09
C ASN A 11 15.11 7.57 -0.19
N GLU A 12 15.58 6.57 -0.95
CA GLU A 12 14.99 6.17 -2.23
C GLU A 12 13.54 5.69 -2.11
N PHE A 13 13.11 5.26 -0.92
CA PHE A 13 11.74 4.85 -0.65
C PHE A 13 10.79 6.05 -0.43
N LEU A 14 11.27 7.30 -0.43
CA LEU A 14 10.41 8.49 -0.38
C LEU A 14 9.86 8.84 -1.77
N PRO A 15 8.54 9.11 -1.89
CA PRO A 15 7.87 9.36 -3.18
C PRO A 15 8.48 10.42 -4.09
N HIS A 16 9.11 11.46 -3.55
CA HIS A 16 9.73 12.51 -4.36
C HIS A 16 11.04 12.06 -5.03
N ASN A 17 11.60 10.92 -4.63
CA ASN A 17 12.78 10.29 -5.23
C ASN A 17 12.42 9.21 -6.26
N TYR A 18 11.13 8.93 -6.49
CA TYR A 18 10.69 7.91 -7.44
C TYR A 18 10.82 8.38 -8.89
N THR A 19 11.00 7.42 -9.79
CA THR A 19 10.82 7.59 -11.24
C THR A 19 9.51 6.92 -11.69
N ALA A 20 9.07 7.21 -12.92
CA ALA A 20 7.81 6.68 -13.44
C ALA A 20 7.78 5.15 -13.54
N ASN A 21 8.88 4.51 -13.94
CA ASN A 21 8.99 3.05 -14.07
C ASN A 21 9.27 2.39 -12.71
N ASN A 22 8.36 2.58 -11.76
CA ASN A 22 8.46 2.08 -10.40
C ASN A 22 7.12 1.49 -9.95
N VAL A 23 7.17 0.55 -9.00
CA VAL A 23 6.00 -0.01 -8.32
C VAL A 23 6.11 0.34 -6.84
N VAL A 24 5.25 1.25 -6.38
CA VAL A 24 5.21 1.61 -4.98
C VAL A 24 4.28 0.66 -4.22
N TYR A 25 4.78 0.14 -3.10
CA TYR A 25 4.00 -0.57 -2.10
C TYR A 25 3.95 0.27 -0.81
N THR A 26 2.82 0.28 -0.11
CA THR A 26 2.81 0.75 1.29
C THR A 26 3.74 -0.15 2.12
N GLY A 27 3.51 -1.46 2.06
CA GLY A 27 4.38 -2.55 2.46
C GLY A 27 4.08 -3.83 1.66
N THR A 28 4.93 -4.83 1.79
CA THR A 28 4.74 -6.17 1.20
C THR A 28 4.16 -7.15 2.25
N HIS A 29 3.95 -8.41 1.86
CA HIS A 29 3.51 -9.46 2.78
C HIS A 29 4.53 -9.79 3.88
N ASP A 30 5.81 -9.48 3.67
CA ASP A 30 6.90 -9.70 4.64
C ASP A 30 7.02 -8.58 5.67
N ASN A 31 6.36 -7.45 5.44
CA ASN A 31 6.44 -6.30 6.32
C ASN A 31 5.36 -6.34 7.41
N ASP A 32 5.55 -5.52 8.45
CA ASP A 32 4.43 -5.11 9.31
C ASP A 32 3.30 -4.51 8.47
N THR A 33 2.08 -4.51 9.01
CA THR A 33 1.06 -3.61 8.48
C THR A 33 1.51 -2.16 8.69
N ALA A 34 0.99 -1.21 7.91
CA ALA A 34 1.33 0.20 8.07
C ALA A 34 1.05 0.71 9.50
N LEU A 35 -0.08 0.31 10.09
CA LEU A 35 -0.40 0.65 11.48
C LEU A 35 0.56 -0.04 12.46
N GLY A 36 0.89 -1.31 12.25
CA GLY A 36 1.82 -2.06 13.08
C GLY A 36 3.24 -1.49 13.04
N TRP A 37 3.73 -1.12 11.85
CA TRP A 37 4.99 -0.40 11.67
C TRP A 37 4.96 0.90 12.48
N TYR A 38 3.94 1.74 12.29
CA TYR A 38 3.86 3.02 12.97
C TYR A 38 3.83 2.86 14.50
N GLN A 39 3.13 1.86 15.02
CA GLN A 39 3.08 1.54 16.45
C GLN A 39 4.41 1.00 17.00
N ARG A 40 5.25 0.35 16.18
CA ARG A 40 6.53 -0.23 16.61
C ARG A 40 7.68 0.77 16.58
N VAL A 41 7.74 1.65 15.57
CA VAL A 41 8.90 2.52 15.36
C VAL A 41 8.99 3.65 16.39
N GLY A 42 10.20 4.18 16.55
CA GLY A 42 10.51 5.25 17.51
C GLY A 42 9.95 6.61 17.08
N GLU A 43 9.91 7.56 18.01
CA GLU A 43 9.27 8.86 17.79
C GLU A 43 9.95 9.71 16.70
N GLY A 44 11.27 9.58 16.49
CA GLY A 44 11.97 10.29 15.41
C GLY A 44 11.46 9.90 14.02
N GLU A 45 11.32 8.61 13.76
CA GLU A 45 10.77 8.08 12.49
C GLU A 45 9.28 8.46 12.33
N ARG A 46 8.49 8.40 13.41
CA ARG A 46 7.09 8.85 13.39
C ARG A 46 6.97 10.33 13.08
N ASP A 47 7.82 11.16 13.66
CA ASP A 47 7.82 12.60 13.45
C ASP A 47 8.18 12.95 12.00
N PHE A 48 9.23 12.33 11.48
CA PHE A 48 9.60 12.49 10.08
C PHE A 48 8.45 12.08 9.15
N ALA A 49 7.81 10.94 9.40
CA ALA A 49 6.64 10.51 8.64
C ALA A 49 5.48 11.52 8.71
N ARG A 50 5.15 12.06 9.89
CA ARG A 50 4.08 13.06 10.05
C ARG A 50 4.38 14.36 9.29
N ARG A 51 5.61 14.85 9.37
CA ARG A 51 6.05 16.05 8.65
C ARG A 51 6.03 15.83 7.14
N TYR A 52 6.59 14.71 6.66
CA TYR A 52 6.64 14.38 5.24
C TYR A 52 5.23 14.24 4.65
N LEU A 53 4.35 13.49 5.32
CA LEU A 53 2.98 13.25 4.85
C LEU A 53 2.06 14.46 5.07
N ALA A 54 2.50 15.45 5.86
CA ALA A 54 1.67 16.54 6.39
C ALA A 54 0.38 16.02 7.08
N ARG A 55 0.52 14.99 7.94
CA ARG A 55 -0.60 14.34 8.64
C ARG A 55 -0.26 14.09 10.11
N SER A 56 -1.30 13.96 10.94
CA SER A 56 -1.15 13.67 12.37
C SER A 56 -0.72 12.24 12.69
N GLY A 57 -0.78 11.31 11.73
CA GLY A 57 -0.51 9.89 11.95
C GLY A 57 -1.70 9.09 12.50
N LYS A 58 -2.84 9.72 12.84
CA LYS A 58 -4.03 9.03 13.35
C LYS A 58 -4.60 7.97 12.39
N ASP A 59 -4.45 8.21 11.09
CA ASP A 59 -4.89 7.32 10.01
C ASP A 59 -3.70 7.02 9.10
N ILE A 60 -2.63 6.48 9.70
CA ILE A 60 -1.32 6.33 9.04
C ILE A 60 -1.42 5.42 7.81
N SER A 61 -2.17 4.32 7.89
CA SER A 61 -2.32 3.39 6.77
C SER A 61 -2.87 4.11 5.53
N TRP A 62 -3.98 4.85 5.67
CA TRP A 62 -4.53 5.64 4.56
C TRP A 62 -3.69 6.87 4.19
N SER A 63 -2.88 7.38 5.11
CA SER A 63 -1.91 8.42 4.77
C SER A 63 -0.82 7.88 3.84
N LEU A 64 -0.33 6.66 4.09
CA LEU A 64 0.61 5.97 3.18
C LEU A 64 -0.05 5.56 1.86
N ILE A 65 -1.28 5.02 1.89
CA ILE A 65 -2.01 4.70 0.66
C ILE A 65 -2.18 5.97 -0.18
N ARG A 66 -2.59 7.09 0.43
CA ARG A 66 -2.70 8.40 -0.27
C ARG A 66 -1.40 8.79 -0.93
N GLU A 67 -0.30 8.70 -0.20
CA GLU A 67 0.99 9.12 -0.71
C GLU A 67 1.51 8.18 -1.82
N ALA A 68 1.28 6.86 -1.69
CA ALA A 68 1.55 5.89 -2.75
C ALA A 68 0.76 6.22 -4.03
N TRP A 69 -0.54 6.50 -3.92
CA TRP A 69 -1.39 6.86 -5.06
C TRP A 69 -1.02 8.21 -5.68
N LYS A 70 -0.59 9.17 -4.87
CA LYS A 70 -0.14 10.48 -5.34
C LYS A 70 1.20 10.43 -6.08
N SER A 71 2.03 9.44 -5.79
CA SER A 71 3.39 9.33 -6.35
C SER A 71 3.40 9.19 -7.88
N VAL A 72 4.58 9.41 -8.47
CA VAL A 72 4.81 9.25 -9.92
C VAL A 72 4.94 7.80 -10.37
N ALA A 73 4.96 6.83 -9.45
CA ALA A 73 5.12 5.42 -9.76
C ALA A 73 3.97 4.91 -10.65
N MET A 74 4.29 4.11 -11.67
CA MET A 74 3.32 3.53 -12.60
C MET A 74 2.27 2.69 -11.87
N PHE A 75 2.69 1.88 -10.90
CA PHE A 75 1.80 1.04 -10.10
C PHE A 75 1.88 1.41 -8.63
N SER A 76 0.72 1.46 -7.97
CA SER A 76 0.59 1.64 -6.52
C SER A 76 -0.20 0.49 -5.94
N ILE A 77 0.37 -0.17 -4.93
CA ILE A 77 -0.20 -1.38 -4.33
C ILE A 77 -0.22 -1.20 -2.81
N ALA A 78 -1.33 -1.60 -2.21
CA ALA A 78 -1.48 -1.66 -0.75
C ALA A 78 -2.03 -3.04 -0.36
N PRO A 79 -1.46 -3.70 0.67
CA PRO A 79 -2.06 -4.88 1.26
C PRO A 79 -3.46 -4.57 1.79
N MET A 80 -4.33 -5.59 1.77
CA MET A 80 -5.70 -5.46 2.30
C MET A 80 -5.71 -5.06 3.79
N GLN A 81 -4.71 -5.48 4.55
CA GLN A 81 -4.53 -5.11 5.95
C GLN A 81 -4.39 -3.60 6.16
N ASP A 82 -3.67 -2.92 5.26
CA ASP A 82 -3.49 -1.46 5.33
C ASP A 82 -4.79 -0.74 4.94
N LEU A 83 -5.50 -1.25 3.93
CA LEU A 83 -6.81 -0.72 3.52
C LEU A 83 -7.81 -0.78 4.68
N LEU A 84 -7.79 -1.88 5.42
CA LEU A 84 -8.61 -2.12 6.61
C LEU A 84 -8.05 -1.45 7.88
N ASN A 85 -6.88 -0.80 7.81
CA ASN A 85 -6.17 -0.16 8.91
C ASN A 85 -5.99 -1.09 10.13
N LEU A 86 -5.54 -2.32 9.89
CA LEU A 86 -5.32 -3.35 10.92
C LEU A 86 -3.89 -3.29 11.48
N ASP A 87 -3.72 -3.67 12.74
CA ASP A 87 -2.41 -3.79 13.38
C ASP A 87 -1.69 -5.12 13.02
N ASN A 88 -0.60 -5.42 13.71
CA ASN A 88 0.24 -6.59 13.45
C ASN A 88 -0.39 -7.95 13.81
N GLN A 89 -1.60 -8.00 14.40
CA GLN A 89 -2.39 -9.24 14.44
C GLN A 89 -2.80 -9.70 13.04
N ALA A 90 -2.78 -8.79 12.05
CA ALA A 90 -3.08 -9.08 10.66
C ALA A 90 -1.83 -9.28 9.77
N ARG A 91 -0.61 -9.21 10.33
CA ARG A 91 0.63 -9.37 9.56
C ARG A 91 0.66 -10.73 8.87
N MET A 92 1.01 -10.73 7.57
CA MET A 92 0.95 -11.95 6.75
C MET A 92 2.13 -12.88 7.03
N ASN A 93 3.36 -12.35 7.02
CA ASN A 93 4.56 -13.12 7.24
C ASN A 93 5.55 -12.39 8.16
N TYR A 94 6.14 -13.14 9.08
CA TYR A 94 7.34 -12.77 9.84
C TYR A 94 8.52 -13.58 9.26
N PRO A 95 9.36 -12.97 8.41
CA PRO A 95 10.51 -13.65 7.84
C PRO A 95 11.38 -14.31 8.92
N SER A 96 11.91 -15.49 8.62
CA SER A 96 12.69 -16.32 9.55
C SER A 96 11.94 -16.90 10.76
N ASN A 97 10.64 -16.64 10.90
CA ASN A 97 9.81 -17.36 11.88
C ASN A 97 9.22 -18.62 11.21
N PRO A 98 9.45 -19.84 11.74
CA PRO A 98 8.92 -21.06 11.14
C PRO A 98 7.43 -21.30 11.39
N ARG A 99 6.75 -20.52 12.25
CA ARG A 99 5.35 -20.76 12.65
C ARG A 99 4.53 -19.47 12.68
N GLY A 100 3.20 -19.60 12.51
CA GLY A 100 2.26 -18.48 12.66
C GLY A 100 2.07 -17.60 11.42
N ASN A 101 2.77 -17.87 10.31
CA ASN A 101 2.68 -17.09 9.07
C ASN A 101 1.60 -17.62 8.13
N TRP A 102 1.18 -16.78 7.18
CA TRP A 102 0.26 -17.12 6.07
C TRP A 102 -1.16 -17.50 6.52
N GLN A 103 -1.54 -17.09 7.73
CA GLN A 103 -2.82 -17.46 8.35
C GLN A 103 -3.87 -16.34 8.32
N TRP A 104 -3.46 -15.10 8.06
CA TRP A 104 -4.41 -14.00 8.05
C TRP A 104 -5.44 -14.18 6.95
N ARG A 105 -6.71 -13.97 7.30
CA ARG A 105 -7.85 -14.02 6.38
C ARG A 105 -8.68 -12.75 6.56
N MET A 106 -9.08 -12.17 5.44
CA MET A 106 -9.99 -11.03 5.46
C MET A 106 -11.37 -11.47 5.98
N PRO A 107 -11.96 -10.75 6.95
CA PRO A 107 -13.35 -10.98 7.34
C PRO A 107 -14.30 -10.77 6.14
N GLN A 108 -15.33 -11.61 6.02
CA GLN A 108 -16.23 -11.61 4.86
C GLN A 108 -16.93 -10.25 4.64
N ASN A 109 -17.20 -9.51 5.71
CA ASN A 109 -17.87 -8.22 5.71
C ASN A 109 -16.92 -7.02 5.87
N ALA A 110 -15.60 -7.21 5.69
CA ALA A 110 -14.61 -6.16 5.89
C ALA A 110 -14.74 -4.99 4.88
N LEU A 111 -15.18 -5.27 3.65
CA LEU A 111 -15.34 -4.28 2.60
C LEU A 111 -16.72 -3.60 2.67
N ASN A 112 -16.81 -2.57 3.51
CA ASN A 112 -17.98 -1.70 3.61
C ASN A 112 -17.96 -0.54 2.60
N ASP A 113 -19.07 0.18 2.49
CA ASP A 113 -19.20 1.27 1.51
C ASP A 113 -18.27 2.44 1.79
N PHE A 114 -17.92 2.69 3.05
CA PHE A 114 -16.94 3.73 3.40
C PHE A 114 -15.56 3.46 2.76
N ILE A 115 -15.07 2.21 2.83
CA ILE A 115 -13.79 1.81 2.22
C ILE A 115 -13.88 1.90 0.69
N LYS A 116 -14.97 1.39 0.09
CA LYS A 116 -15.18 1.47 -1.37
C LYS A 116 -15.19 2.92 -1.84
N SER A 117 -15.87 3.82 -1.13
CA SER A 117 -15.92 5.24 -1.45
C SER A 117 -14.55 5.90 -1.35
N ARG A 118 -13.76 5.63 -0.29
CA ARG A 118 -12.38 6.15 -0.20
C ARG A 118 -11.49 5.66 -1.33
N MET A 119 -11.56 4.38 -1.68
CA MET A 119 -10.80 3.81 -2.80
C MET A 119 -11.17 4.49 -4.12
N LEU A 120 -12.48 4.64 -4.38
CA LEU A 120 -12.97 5.28 -5.60
C LEU A 120 -12.53 6.75 -5.67
N GLU A 121 -12.67 7.49 -4.58
CA GLU A 121 -12.22 8.88 -4.46
C GLU A 121 -10.74 9.00 -4.79
N MET A 122 -9.90 8.16 -4.18
CA MET A 122 -8.46 8.18 -4.41
C MET A 122 -8.07 7.85 -5.84
N ASN A 123 -8.69 6.83 -6.44
CA ASN A 123 -8.43 6.46 -7.83
C ASN A 123 -8.88 7.58 -8.79
N LYS A 124 -9.97 8.28 -8.49
CA LYS A 124 -10.41 9.46 -9.24
C LYS A 124 -9.43 10.62 -9.11
N LEU A 125 -9.10 10.99 -7.86
CA LEU A 125 -8.27 12.13 -7.53
C LEU A 125 -6.87 12.06 -8.17
N TYR A 126 -6.25 10.88 -8.15
CA TYR A 126 -4.89 10.68 -8.67
C TYR A 126 -4.84 10.03 -10.05
N LYS A 127 -5.96 10.02 -10.80
CA LYS A 127 -6.06 9.43 -12.15
C LYS A 127 -5.52 7.99 -12.23
N ARG A 128 -5.82 7.17 -11.20
CA ARG A 128 -5.54 5.73 -11.15
C ARG A 128 -6.77 4.87 -11.47
N HIS A 129 -7.75 5.47 -12.15
CA HIS A 129 -8.89 4.82 -12.78
C HIS A 129 -8.78 5.00 -14.29
N GLY A 130 -9.39 4.10 -15.08
CA GLY A 130 -9.48 4.30 -16.53
C GLY A 130 -8.55 3.45 -17.39
N TRP A 131 -8.13 2.27 -16.93
CA TRP A 131 -7.50 1.26 -17.79
C TRP A 131 -8.46 0.65 -18.84
N MET A 132 -9.67 1.20 -19.01
CA MET A 132 -10.65 0.68 -19.96
C MET A 132 -10.54 1.28 -21.36
N GLU A 133 -9.92 2.46 -21.54
CA GLU A 133 -9.82 3.06 -22.88
C GLU A 133 -8.79 2.35 -23.78
N TRP A 134 -7.74 1.75 -23.23
CA TRP A 134 -6.74 0.99 -24.00
C TRP A 134 -7.10 -0.50 -24.17
N ALA A 135 -7.87 -1.07 -23.23
CA ALA A 135 -8.23 -2.49 -23.24
C ALA A 135 -9.32 -2.82 -24.29
N THR A 136 -10.04 -1.81 -24.78
CA THR A 136 -10.97 -1.97 -25.90
C THR A 136 -10.28 -2.00 -27.26
N GLU A 137 -9.01 -1.61 -27.35
CA GLU A 137 -8.23 -1.61 -28.60
C GLU A 137 -7.29 -2.80 -28.73
N VAL A 138 -7.05 -3.55 -27.64
CA VAL A 138 -6.18 -4.73 -27.66
C VAL A 138 -7.04 -5.98 -27.52
N THR A 139 -7.30 -6.65 -28.65
CA THR A 139 -7.79 -8.03 -28.63
C THR A 139 -6.76 -8.88 -27.90
N PRO A 140 -7.10 -9.56 -26.78
CA PRO A 140 -6.16 -10.45 -26.13
C PRO A 140 -5.74 -11.54 -27.12
N PRO A 141 -4.44 -11.86 -27.25
CA PRO A 141 -4.05 -13.03 -28.02
C PRO A 141 -4.71 -14.27 -27.41
N GLU A 142 -5.19 -15.19 -28.25
CA GLU A 142 -5.79 -16.44 -27.82
C GLU A 142 -4.87 -17.14 -26.81
N THR A 143 -5.33 -17.27 -25.56
CA THR A 143 -4.60 -18.01 -24.54
C THR A 143 -4.54 -19.49 -24.95
N PRO A 144 -3.37 -20.10 -25.15
CA PRO A 144 -3.26 -21.53 -25.32
C PRO A 144 -3.75 -22.21 -24.04
N GLY A 145 -4.72 -23.11 -24.18
CA GLY A 145 -5.36 -23.79 -23.05
C GLY A 145 -4.35 -24.59 -22.22
N TYR A 146 -3.97 -24.05 -21.06
CA TYR A 146 -3.20 -24.76 -20.05
C TYR A 146 -3.83 -24.59 -18.67
N PHE A 147 -5.07 -25.08 -18.52
CA PHE A 147 -5.58 -25.62 -17.27
C PHE A 147 -6.56 -26.74 -17.61
N LYS A 148 -6.12 -27.99 -17.45
CA LYS A 148 -6.96 -29.16 -17.22
C LYS A 148 -6.85 -29.53 -15.75
#